data_AF-A0A3C0TGE5-F1
#
_entry.id   AF-A0A3C0TGE5-F1
#
_cell.length_a   1.000
_cell.length_b   1.000
_cell.length_c   1.000
_cell.angle_alpha   90.00
_cell.angle_beta   90.00
_cell.angle_gamma   90.00
#
_symmetry.space_group_name_H-M   'P 1'
#
loop_
_entity.id
_entity.type
_entity.pdbx_description
1 polymer ?
#
loop_
_entity_poly.entity_id
_entity_poly.type
_entity_poly.pdbx_seq_one_letter_code
_entity_poly.pdbx_strand_id
1 'polypeptide(L)'
;DLRDQRSLLIDELSQYATVETLEKKGTIEKRSGRQTDELEVDTQFYVYLNGNTLVDGDKINRIQYTQKETYTNVCDMKGLYELTWSDGTDFLEHSRSLGGKLQSLFEMRDGNNSTTLEGVISSMDAASTPPTITITRSASDKNANFINEANLLNIPTNDGEIYINGTMYRYETFSAEWTPSATDPSQGEYSYTFRLKGVADLSSEELIKIANESGMTVSVGENVAGRGIPYYFAQLNEFVREFSERFNKIQNSGFDLNDEFGIDFFTAKTKTKGIDYEMKEGEHSFDTALMDVTADASYYFMTTANYKVADEMIKDPSKLAAKAVIEVTDASGNPVLDANGNKTYVSVGGDNWENIQKLSELKDDSTMFLHGAPDTFIQSLASSMGVECSRAEHLSQSQYNLLLSIDKNRQSVSGVDEDEEAEDLMVFQQMLMNQYKVLSVMNQVLDKLINGTAV
;
A
#
# COMPACT_ATOMS: atom_id res chain seq x y z
N ASP A 1 -12.37 30.95 26.55
CA ASP A 1 -12.36 30.01 27.69
C ASP A 1 -11.34 28.88 27.42
N LEU A 2 -10.76 28.22 28.44
CA LEU A 2 -9.92 27.03 28.24
C LEU A 2 -10.73 25.88 27.62
N ARG A 3 -12.03 25.83 27.88
CA ARG A 3 -12.96 24.88 27.27
C ARG A 3 -13.11 25.11 25.76
N ASP A 4 -13.17 26.36 25.31
CA ASP A 4 -13.24 26.69 23.88
C ASP A 4 -11.96 26.29 23.15
N GLN A 5 -10.80 26.58 23.76
CA GLN A 5 -9.50 26.17 23.20
C GLN A 5 -9.40 24.64 23.10
N ARG A 6 -9.88 23.91 24.11
CA ARG A 6 -9.98 22.44 24.06
C ARG A 6 -10.86 21.98 22.90
N SER A 7 -12.07 22.55 22.75
CA SER A 7 -12.98 22.19 21.67
C SER A 7 -12.39 22.46 20.29
N LEU A 8 -11.67 23.57 20.12
CA LEU A 8 -10.95 23.89 18.89
C LEU A 8 -9.88 22.83 18.56
N LEU A 9 -9.09 22.41 19.56
CA LEU A 9 -8.08 21.37 19.37
C LEU A 9 -8.69 20.01 18.99
N ILE A 10 -9.86 19.67 19.56
CA ILE A 10 -10.59 18.45 19.18
C ILE A 10 -11.15 18.55 17.75
N ASP A 11 -11.63 19.72 17.35
CA ASP A 11 -12.10 20.00 15.98
C ASP A 11 -10.94 19.84 14.98
N GLU A 12 -9.77 20.42 15.28
CA GLU A 12 -8.55 20.26 14.48
C GLU A 12 -8.09 18.80 14.41
N LEU A 13 -8.12 18.07 15.54
CA LEU A 13 -7.77 16.66 15.58
C LEU A 13 -8.72 15.80 14.72
N SER A 14 -10.01 16.13 14.71
CA SER A 14 -11.03 15.41 13.95
C SER A 14 -10.82 15.46 12.43
N GLN A 15 -10.05 16.44 11.93
CA GLN A 15 -9.67 16.50 10.51
C GLN A 15 -8.68 15.39 10.14
N TYR A 16 -7.88 14.92 11.09
CA TYR A 16 -6.85 13.91 10.84
C TYR A 16 -7.40 12.49 10.94
N ALA A 17 -8.23 12.21 11.94
CA ALA A 17 -8.83 10.90 12.16
C ALA A 17 -10.11 11.02 13.01
N THR A 18 -10.89 9.95 13.08
CA THR A 18 -12.08 9.84 13.91
C THR A 18 -11.72 10.01 15.38
N VAL A 19 -12.36 10.98 16.02
CA VAL A 19 -12.19 11.30 17.45
C VAL A 19 -13.50 11.04 18.18
N GLU A 20 -13.41 10.39 19.34
CA GLU A 20 -14.51 10.26 20.27
C GLU A 20 -14.11 10.88 21.62
N THR A 21 -15.00 11.68 22.20
CA THR A 21 -14.77 12.31 23.50
C THR A 21 -15.80 11.83 24.51
N LEU A 22 -15.38 11.53 25.72
CA LEU A 22 -16.25 11.09 26.81
C LEU A 22 -15.96 11.88 28.07
N GLU A 23 -17.01 12.49 28.65
CA GLU A 23 -16.94 13.13 29.96
C GLU A 23 -17.61 12.20 30.99
N LYS A 24 -16.82 11.73 31.95
CA LYS A 24 -17.32 10.87 33.04
C LYS A 24 -16.95 11.46 34.38
N LYS A 25 -17.89 11.45 35.33
CA LYS A 25 -17.59 11.75 36.72
C LYS A 25 -16.59 10.71 37.24
N GLY A 26 -15.45 11.15 37.77
CA GLY A 26 -14.51 10.24 38.41
C GLY A 26 -15.14 9.65 39.67
N THR A 27 -14.95 8.36 39.92
CA THR A 27 -15.24 7.74 41.22
C THR A 27 -13.92 7.20 41.77
N ILE A 28 -13.50 7.69 42.93
CA ILE A 28 -12.42 7.05 43.69
C ILE A 28 -13.08 6.12 44.71
N GLU A 29 -12.83 4.83 44.57
CA GLU A 29 -13.13 3.88 45.64
C GLU A 29 -12.12 4.05 46.77
N LYS A 30 -12.52 4.65 47.90
CA LYS A 30 -11.71 4.56 49.13
C LYS A 30 -12.09 3.29 49.86
N ARG A 31 -11.17 2.32 49.89
CA ARG A 31 -11.31 1.11 50.70
C ARG A 31 -10.86 1.39 52.14
N SER A 32 -11.79 1.58 53.06
CA SER A 32 -11.53 1.65 54.51
C SER A 32 -12.27 0.52 55.23
N GLY A 33 -11.60 -0.62 55.42
CA GLY A 33 -12.21 -1.80 56.05
C GLY A 33 -13.27 -2.48 55.15
N ARG A 34 -14.44 -2.82 55.72
CA ARG A 34 -15.54 -3.54 55.03
C ARG A 34 -16.52 -2.63 54.29
N GLN A 35 -16.33 -1.31 54.30
CA GLN A 35 -17.15 -0.36 53.56
C GLN A 35 -16.36 0.25 52.40
N THR A 36 -16.98 0.26 51.23
CA THR A 36 -16.56 0.99 50.03
C THR A 36 -17.42 2.25 49.97
N ASP A 37 -16.85 3.39 50.33
CA ASP A 37 -17.45 4.70 50.04
C ASP A 37 -16.91 5.17 48.68
N GLU A 38 -17.81 5.36 47.73
CA GLU A 38 -17.53 6.00 46.45
C GLU A 38 -17.48 7.52 46.66
N LEU A 39 -16.30 8.12 46.54
CA LEU A 39 -16.15 9.58 46.51
C LEU A 39 -16.28 10.04 45.06
N GLU A 40 -17.28 10.89 44.79
CA GLU A 40 -17.38 11.62 43.53
C GLU A 40 -16.18 12.57 43.39
N VAL A 41 -15.46 12.46 42.28
CA VAL A 41 -14.34 13.32 41.88
C VAL A 41 -14.78 14.18 40.71
N ASP A 42 -14.06 15.28 40.48
CA ASP A 42 -14.23 16.14 39.31
C ASP A 42 -14.32 15.34 38.00
N THR A 43 -15.15 15.85 37.09
CA THR A 43 -15.39 15.24 35.77
C THR A 43 -14.09 15.10 35.00
N GLN A 44 -13.76 13.87 34.61
CA GLN A 44 -12.61 13.57 33.76
C GLN A 44 -13.01 13.57 32.29
N PHE A 45 -12.11 14.09 31.46
CA PHE A 45 -12.26 14.17 30.01
C PHE A 45 -11.38 13.12 29.35
N TYR A 46 -12.00 12.23 28.58
CA TYR A 46 -11.33 11.18 27.83
C TYR A 46 -11.40 11.49 26.34
N VAL A 47 -10.29 11.29 25.65
CA VAL A 47 -10.21 11.43 24.19
C VAL A 47 -9.71 10.13 23.61
N TYR A 48 -10.49 9.58 22.69
CA TYR A 48 -10.15 8.39 21.91
C TYR A 48 -9.91 8.79 20.47
N LEU A 49 -8.88 8.22 19.87
CA LEU A 49 -8.52 8.38 18.46
C LEU A 49 -8.48 6.99 17.83
N ASN A 50 -9.30 6.77 16.80
CA ASN A 50 -9.41 5.46 16.14
C ASN A 50 -9.65 4.29 17.13
N GLY A 51 -10.46 4.52 18.17
CA GLY A 51 -10.80 3.54 19.21
C GLY A 51 -9.75 3.36 20.33
N ASN A 52 -8.54 3.92 20.18
CA ASN A 52 -7.50 3.87 21.21
C ASN A 52 -7.47 5.16 22.05
N THR A 53 -7.09 5.04 23.31
CA THR A 53 -7.05 6.18 24.23
C THR A 53 -5.87 7.09 23.92
N LEU A 54 -6.15 8.32 23.50
CA LEU A 54 -5.16 9.38 23.29
C LEU A 54 -4.91 10.16 24.59
N VAL A 55 -5.99 10.52 25.28
CA VAL A 55 -5.95 11.25 26.57
C VAL A 55 -6.86 10.57 27.58
N ASP A 56 -6.28 10.24 28.74
CA ASP A 56 -6.95 9.71 29.92
C ASP A 56 -6.64 10.63 31.11
N GLY A 57 -7.48 11.64 31.31
CA GLY A 57 -7.28 12.67 32.33
C GLY A 57 -5.91 13.36 32.17
N ASP A 58 -4.97 13.00 33.03
CA ASP A 58 -3.61 13.57 33.08
C ASP A 58 -2.59 12.77 32.23
N LYS A 59 -2.98 11.58 31.75
CA LYS A 59 -2.12 10.69 30.96
C LYS A 59 -2.37 10.91 29.48
N ILE A 60 -1.28 10.90 28.72
CA ILE A 60 -1.31 11.04 27.25
C ILE A 60 -0.59 9.83 26.67
N ASN A 61 -1.28 9.09 25.80
CA ASN A 61 -0.67 8.06 24.97
C ASN A 61 -0.27 8.72 23.65
N ARG A 62 1.02 8.86 23.37
CA ARG A 62 1.49 9.55 22.18
C ARG A 62 1.62 8.58 21.02
N ILE A 63 1.26 9.02 19.82
CA ILE A 63 1.66 8.34 18.60
C ILE A 63 3.16 8.60 18.38
N GLN A 64 3.92 7.54 18.22
CA GLN A 64 5.33 7.52 17.87
C GLN A 64 5.47 7.01 16.44
N TYR A 65 6.57 7.38 15.79
CA TYR A 65 6.92 6.88 14.48
C TYR A 65 8.27 6.17 14.55
N THR A 66 8.32 4.97 13.99
CA THR A 66 9.55 4.19 13.87
C THR A 66 9.86 3.97 12.40
N GLN A 67 11.14 3.91 12.07
CA GLN A 67 11.53 3.56 10.72
C GLN A 67 11.27 2.08 10.49
N LYS A 68 10.44 1.76 9.49
CA LYS A 68 10.13 0.40 9.09
C LYS A 68 11.38 -0.28 8.54
N GLU A 69 11.68 -1.45 9.07
CA GLU A 69 12.79 -2.30 8.61
C GLU A 69 12.37 -3.26 7.50
N THR A 70 11.06 -3.47 7.37
CA THR A 70 10.43 -4.39 6.42
C THR A 70 9.84 -3.66 5.22
N TYR A 71 9.61 -4.41 4.14
CA TYR A 71 8.92 -3.93 2.94
C TYR A 71 7.57 -4.64 2.81
N THR A 72 6.57 -3.93 2.29
CA THR A 72 5.26 -4.50 1.99
C THR A 72 5.13 -4.79 0.50
N ASN A 73 5.74 -3.94 -0.35
CA ASN A 73 5.71 -4.03 -1.80
C ASN A 73 7.12 -3.99 -2.40
N VAL A 74 7.31 -4.57 -3.59
CA VAL A 74 8.64 -4.62 -4.27
C VAL A 74 9.18 -3.23 -4.63
N CYS A 75 8.29 -2.26 -4.83
CA CYS A 75 8.61 -0.88 -5.17
C CYS A 75 8.74 0.05 -3.95
N ASP A 76 8.63 -0.48 -2.73
CA ASP A 76 8.70 0.33 -1.53
C ASP A 76 10.08 0.98 -1.36
N MET A 77 10.08 2.24 -0.91
CA MET A 77 11.31 2.94 -0.58
C MET A 77 11.84 2.51 0.77
N LYS A 78 13.17 2.43 0.90
CA LYS A 78 13.81 2.14 2.18
C LYS A 78 13.53 3.26 3.18
N GLY A 79 13.10 2.90 4.38
CA GLY A 79 12.91 3.82 5.49
C GLY A 79 11.57 4.55 5.51
N LEU A 80 10.51 3.89 5.03
CA LEU A 80 9.15 4.29 5.35
C LEU A 80 8.94 4.29 6.87
N TYR A 81 8.00 5.09 7.35
CA TYR A 81 7.66 5.16 8.76
C TYR A 81 6.38 4.38 9.05
N GLU A 82 6.38 3.64 10.14
CA GLU A 82 5.20 3.01 10.75
C GLU A 82 4.81 3.81 12.00
N LEU A 83 3.52 3.84 12.32
CA LEU A 83 3.00 4.46 13.53
C LEU A 83 2.77 3.42 14.62
N THR A 84 3.17 3.76 15.85
CA THR A 84 2.93 2.96 17.05
C THR A 84 2.48 3.85 18.19
N TRP A 85 1.73 3.30 19.14
CA TRP A 85 1.41 4.02 20.37
C TRP A 85 2.56 3.92 21.38
N SER A 86 2.69 4.92 22.24
CA SER A 86 3.75 4.99 23.25
C SER A 86 3.66 3.90 24.34
N ASP A 87 2.51 3.23 24.45
CA ASP A 87 2.31 2.04 25.28
C ASP A 87 2.80 0.74 24.62
N GLY A 88 3.25 0.81 23.36
CA GLY A 88 3.70 -0.33 22.57
C GLY A 88 2.60 -1.03 21.77
N THR A 89 1.37 -0.52 21.79
CA THR A 89 0.28 -1.05 20.94
C THR A 89 0.42 -0.55 19.50
N ASP A 90 0.04 -1.39 18.54
CA ASP A 90 0.11 -1.03 17.12
C ASP A 90 -0.93 0.04 16.78
N PHE A 91 -0.54 1.00 15.94
CA PHE A 91 -1.50 1.92 15.36
C PHE A 91 -2.17 1.24 14.15
N LEU A 92 -3.49 1.05 14.20
CA LEU A 92 -4.23 0.40 13.12
C LEU A 92 -4.40 1.34 11.92
N GLU A 93 -3.36 1.45 11.08
CA GLU A 93 -3.24 2.36 9.93
C GLU A 93 -4.34 2.15 8.89
N HIS A 94 -4.73 0.91 8.62
CA HIS A 94 -5.75 0.55 7.61
C HIS A 94 -7.12 0.22 8.22
N SER A 95 -7.37 0.64 9.47
CA SER A 95 -8.69 0.46 10.08
C SER A 95 -9.76 1.29 9.36
N ARG A 96 -10.92 0.67 9.12
CA ARG A 96 -12.10 1.35 8.55
C ARG A 96 -12.64 2.48 9.44
N SER A 97 -12.28 2.49 10.73
CA SER A 97 -12.68 3.54 11.67
C SER A 97 -11.74 4.75 11.68
N LEU A 98 -10.57 4.69 11.00
CA LEU A 98 -9.56 5.74 11.13
C LEU A 98 -10.07 7.07 10.60
N GLY A 99 -10.69 7.11 9.42
CA GLY A 99 -11.27 8.33 8.86
C GLY A 99 -10.25 9.44 8.56
N GLY A 100 -10.78 10.57 8.09
CA GLY A 100 -10.03 11.82 7.96
C GLY A 100 -8.86 11.79 6.97
N LYS A 101 -7.93 12.71 7.17
CA LYS A 101 -6.74 12.88 6.33
C LYS A 101 -5.74 11.73 6.46
N LEU A 102 -5.62 11.11 7.64
CA LEU A 102 -4.67 10.02 7.84
C LEU A 102 -5.06 8.79 7.03
N GLN A 103 -6.34 8.40 7.05
CA GLN A 103 -6.80 7.28 6.24
C GLN A 103 -6.53 7.50 4.76
N SER A 104 -6.81 8.69 4.21
CA SER A 104 -6.57 8.95 2.78
C SER A 104 -5.08 8.94 2.42
N LEU A 105 -4.21 9.39 3.32
CA LEU A 105 -2.76 9.29 3.13
C LEU A 105 -2.28 7.84 3.15
N PHE A 106 -2.78 7.01 4.07
CA PHE A 106 -2.44 5.58 4.12
C PHE A 106 -2.99 4.82 2.92
N GLU A 107 -4.24 5.07 2.52
CA GLU A 107 -4.82 4.48 1.31
C GLU A 107 -4.05 4.88 0.04
N MET A 108 -3.54 6.12 -0.04
CA MET A 108 -2.72 6.54 -1.16
C MET A 108 -1.31 5.93 -1.12
N ARG A 109 -0.72 5.82 0.07
CA ARG A 109 0.63 5.25 0.29
C ARG A 109 0.66 3.75 0.04
N ASP A 110 -0.33 3.01 0.54
CA ASP A 110 -0.32 1.54 0.65
C ASP A 110 -1.40 0.87 -0.20
N GLY A 111 -2.31 1.64 -0.80
CA GLY A 111 -3.44 1.12 -1.57
C GLY A 111 -3.00 0.21 -2.71
N ASN A 112 -3.29 -1.08 -2.57
CA ASN A 112 -2.98 -2.11 -3.56
C ASN A 112 -4.25 -2.65 -4.24
N ASN A 113 -5.41 -2.01 -4.08
CA ASN A 113 -6.68 -2.45 -4.66
C ASN A 113 -6.97 -3.94 -4.34
N SER A 114 -6.63 -4.37 -3.12
CA SER A 114 -6.79 -5.75 -2.67
C SER A 114 -5.96 -6.79 -3.42
N THR A 115 -4.94 -6.41 -4.18
CA THR A 115 -4.04 -7.35 -4.88
C THR A 115 -2.92 -7.81 -3.95
N THR A 116 -3.25 -8.70 -3.02
CA THR A 116 -2.30 -9.43 -2.17
C THR A 116 -2.16 -10.86 -2.64
N LEU A 117 -1.00 -11.48 -2.45
CA LEU A 117 -0.84 -12.92 -2.66
C LEU A 117 -1.50 -13.66 -1.49
N GLU A 118 -2.54 -14.43 -1.77
CA GLU A 118 -3.25 -15.24 -0.79
C GLU A 118 -3.13 -16.73 -1.10
N GLY A 119 -2.97 -17.57 -0.07
CA GLY A 119 -2.92 -19.01 -0.23
C GLY A 119 -3.08 -19.76 1.09
N VAL A 120 -2.75 -21.05 1.09
CA VAL A 120 -2.73 -21.91 2.28
C VAL A 120 -1.36 -22.54 2.45
N ILE A 121 -0.96 -22.79 3.69
CA ILE A 121 0.29 -23.50 3.98
C ILE A 121 0.12 -24.94 3.49
N SER A 122 1.04 -25.38 2.63
CA SER A 122 1.11 -26.75 2.13
C SER A 122 2.12 -27.57 2.92
N SER A 123 3.23 -26.95 3.33
CA SER A 123 4.26 -27.57 4.15
C SER A 123 5.07 -26.55 4.94
N MET A 124 5.71 -27.02 6.00
CA MET A 124 6.65 -26.26 6.81
C MET A 124 7.89 -27.11 7.08
N ASP A 125 9.07 -26.56 6.79
CA ASP A 125 10.35 -27.12 7.23
C ASP A 125 10.87 -26.32 8.42
N ALA A 126 10.59 -26.84 9.62
CA ALA A 126 11.06 -26.28 10.87
C ALA A 126 12.52 -26.65 11.19
N ALA A 127 13.11 -27.63 10.49
CA ALA A 127 14.50 -28.02 10.68
C ALA A 127 15.47 -27.08 9.95
N SER A 128 15.01 -26.43 8.89
CA SER A 128 15.75 -25.35 8.24
C SER A 128 16.01 -24.20 9.21
N THR A 129 17.22 -23.63 9.17
CA THR A 129 17.60 -22.48 10.01
C THR A 129 17.86 -21.27 9.12
N PRO A 130 16.95 -20.29 9.06
CA PRO A 130 15.66 -20.19 9.72
C PRO A 130 14.55 -21.00 9.00
N PRO A 131 13.40 -21.25 9.65
CA PRO A 131 12.36 -22.14 9.14
C PRO A 131 11.74 -21.62 7.84
N THR A 132 11.31 -22.54 6.98
CA THR A 132 10.65 -22.22 5.72
C THR A 132 9.20 -22.70 5.71
N ILE A 133 8.32 -21.91 5.09
CA ILE A 133 6.94 -22.30 4.84
C ILE A 133 6.68 -22.27 3.33
N THR A 134 5.92 -23.24 2.83
CA THR A 134 5.51 -23.28 1.43
C THR A 134 4.01 -23.05 1.34
N ILE A 135 3.60 -22.18 0.43
CA ILE A 135 2.22 -21.75 0.21
C ILE A 135 1.80 -22.17 -1.19
N THR A 136 0.63 -22.79 -1.27
CA THR A 136 -0.01 -23.14 -2.53
C THR A 136 -1.41 -22.56 -2.58
N ARG A 137 -2.03 -22.65 -3.77
CA ARG A 137 -3.42 -22.25 -3.95
C ARG A 137 -4.35 -23.01 -3.00
N SER A 138 -5.30 -22.28 -2.43
CA SER A 138 -6.36 -22.89 -1.63
C SER A 138 -7.30 -23.71 -2.51
N ALA A 139 -7.47 -25.00 -2.21
CA ALA A 139 -8.46 -25.84 -2.87
C ALA A 139 -9.90 -25.55 -2.40
N SER A 140 -10.05 -25.04 -1.18
CA SER A 140 -11.34 -24.74 -0.54
C SER A 140 -11.83 -23.33 -0.83
N ASP A 141 -10.93 -22.36 -0.96
CA ASP A 141 -11.25 -20.96 -1.23
C ASP A 141 -10.83 -20.56 -2.64
N LYS A 142 -11.77 -20.67 -3.59
CA LYS A 142 -11.56 -20.28 -4.99
C LYS A 142 -11.59 -18.77 -5.20
N ASN A 143 -12.00 -18.00 -4.20
CA ASN A 143 -12.07 -16.54 -4.27
C ASN A 143 -10.82 -15.88 -3.68
N ALA A 144 -9.93 -16.65 -3.05
CA ALA A 144 -8.64 -16.16 -2.59
C ALA A 144 -7.83 -15.61 -3.78
N ASN A 145 -7.19 -14.46 -3.57
CA ASN A 145 -6.33 -13.80 -4.56
C ASN A 145 -4.99 -14.53 -4.70
N PHE A 146 -5.02 -15.77 -5.18
CA PHE A 146 -3.81 -16.51 -5.51
C PHE A 146 -3.23 -15.99 -6.83
N ILE A 147 -2.00 -15.48 -6.79
CA ILE A 147 -1.30 -14.98 -7.97
C ILE A 147 -0.63 -16.19 -8.65
N ASN A 148 -1.17 -16.62 -9.78
CA ASN A 148 -0.58 -17.69 -10.59
C ASN A 148 0.18 -17.18 -11.83
N GLU A 149 0.35 -15.87 -11.91
CA GLU A 149 0.91 -15.14 -13.04
C GLU A 149 2.08 -14.29 -12.50
N ALA A 150 3.31 -14.69 -12.81
CA ALA A 150 4.51 -14.11 -12.23
C ALA A 150 4.73 -12.64 -12.62
N ASN A 151 4.21 -12.20 -13.77
CA ASN A 151 4.13 -10.80 -14.19
C ASN A 151 3.34 -9.92 -13.20
N LEU A 152 2.29 -10.46 -12.58
CA LEU A 152 1.42 -9.77 -11.60
C LEU A 152 2.01 -9.76 -10.18
N LEU A 153 3.04 -10.55 -9.90
CA LEU A 153 3.60 -10.70 -8.57
C LEU A 153 4.40 -9.45 -8.15
N ASN A 154 4.06 -8.84 -7.02
CA ASN A 154 4.69 -7.59 -6.55
C ASN A 154 5.18 -7.68 -5.09
N ILE A 155 5.69 -8.85 -4.69
CA ILE A 155 6.15 -9.08 -3.31
C ILE A 155 7.63 -8.70 -3.14
N PRO A 156 8.04 -8.18 -1.97
CA PRO A 156 9.45 -7.92 -1.69
C PRO A 156 10.32 -9.16 -1.85
N THR A 157 11.52 -9.00 -2.44
CA THR A 157 12.49 -10.11 -2.56
C THR A 157 13.17 -10.43 -1.24
N ASN A 158 13.25 -9.44 -0.35
CA ASN A 158 13.87 -9.57 0.95
C ASN A 158 13.19 -8.72 2.03
N ASP A 159 13.37 -9.13 3.28
CA ASP A 159 12.86 -8.43 4.48
C ASP A 159 11.37 -8.03 4.37
N GLY A 160 10.53 -8.92 3.86
CA GLY A 160 9.11 -8.64 3.65
C GLY A 160 8.21 -9.15 4.79
N GLU A 161 6.92 -8.84 4.66
CA GLU A 161 5.87 -9.17 5.64
C GLU A 161 4.91 -10.23 5.12
N ILE A 162 4.54 -11.16 6.01
CA ILE A 162 3.60 -12.24 5.73
C ILE A 162 2.66 -12.43 6.92
N TYR A 163 1.36 -12.49 6.65
CA TYR A 163 0.33 -12.64 7.67
C TYR A 163 -0.20 -14.07 7.65
N ILE A 164 -0.07 -14.76 8.77
CA ILE A 164 -0.56 -16.13 8.97
C ILE A 164 -1.65 -16.07 10.03
N ASN A 165 -2.88 -16.40 9.66
CA ASN A 165 -4.05 -16.30 10.56
C ASN A 165 -4.14 -14.93 11.27
N GLY A 166 -3.91 -13.85 10.52
CA GLY A 166 -3.96 -12.47 11.04
C GLY A 166 -2.78 -12.05 11.91
N THR A 167 -1.80 -12.92 12.16
CA THR A 167 -0.56 -12.56 12.86
C THR A 167 0.54 -12.25 11.84
N MET A 168 1.18 -11.09 11.98
CA MET A 168 2.28 -10.67 11.10
C MET A 168 3.59 -11.36 11.49
N TYR A 169 4.27 -11.90 10.49
CA TYR A 169 5.62 -12.45 10.55
C TYR A 169 6.50 -11.76 9.51
N ARG A 170 7.81 -11.80 9.74
CA ARG A 170 8.81 -11.27 8.81
C ARG A 170 9.45 -12.43 8.05
N TYR A 171 9.81 -12.23 6.79
CA TYR A 171 10.61 -13.21 6.02
C TYR A 171 11.90 -12.56 5.50
N GLU A 172 12.98 -13.35 5.44
CA GLU A 172 14.26 -12.91 4.90
C GLU A 172 14.25 -12.88 3.38
N THR A 173 13.74 -13.94 2.75
CA THR A 173 13.64 -14.11 1.29
C THR A 173 12.45 -15.00 0.95
N PHE A 174 12.04 -14.97 -0.32
CA PHE A 174 11.08 -15.93 -0.86
C PHE A 174 11.63 -16.56 -2.15
N SER A 175 11.15 -17.76 -2.47
CA SER A 175 11.31 -18.38 -3.78
C SER A 175 9.96 -18.77 -4.36
N ALA A 176 9.82 -18.72 -5.69
CA ALA A 176 8.67 -19.28 -6.39
C ALA A 176 9.10 -20.32 -7.43
N GLU A 177 8.37 -21.43 -7.47
CA GLU A 177 8.59 -22.55 -8.38
C GLU A 177 7.32 -22.87 -9.15
N TRP A 178 7.42 -22.93 -10.48
CA TRP A 178 6.31 -23.35 -11.34
C TRP A 178 6.24 -24.87 -11.42
N THR A 179 5.09 -25.45 -11.09
CA THR A 179 4.85 -26.89 -11.26
C THR A 179 3.81 -27.12 -12.36
N PRO A 180 4.17 -27.75 -13.49
CA PRO A 180 3.23 -28.06 -14.55
C PRO A 180 2.21 -29.11 -14.08
N SER A 181 0.98 -28.99 -14.57
CA SER A 181 -0.10 -29.91 -14.31
C SER A 181 0.19 -31.27 -14.96
N ALA A 182 -0.11 -32.34 -14.23
CA ALA A 182 0.04 -33.71 -14.73
C ALA A 182 -0.87 -34.03 -15.93
N THR A 183 -1.95 -33.27 -16.13
CA THR A 183 -2.93 -33.51 -17.21
C THR A 183 -2.72 -32.63 -18.45
N ASP A 184 -2.11 -31.45 -18.30
CA ASP A 184 -1.83 -30.52 -19.39
C ASP A 184 -0.56 -29.73 -19.07
N PRO A 185 0.57 -30.01 -19.75
CA PRO A 185 1.83 -29.31 -19.52
C PRO A 185 1.80 -27.81 -19.83
N SER A 186 0.77 -27.31 -20.54
CA SER A 186 0.57 -25.88 -20.79
C SER A 186 -0.14 -25.16 -19.64
N GLN A 187 -0.57 -25.90 -18.62
CA GLN A 187 -1.21 -25.41 -17.41
C GLN A 187 -0.35 -25.81 -16.21
N GLY A 188 -0.24 -24.96 -15.20
CA GLY A 188 0.53 -25.24 -14.00
C GLY A 188 0.15 -24.31 -12.87
N GLU A 189 0.74 -24.53 -11.70
CA GLU A 189 0.56 -23.64 -10.56
C GLU A 189 1.92 -23.30 -9.92
N TYR A 190 2.07 -22.05 -9.50
CA TYR A 190 3.21 -21.63 -8.68
C TYR A 190 3.08 -22.18 -7.26
N SER A 191 4.23 -22.47 -6.67
CA SER A 191 4.39 -22.73 -5.24
C SER A 191 5.37 -21.71 -4.68
N TYR A 192 5.00 -21.06 -3.58
CA TYR A 192 5.79 -19.98 -2.97
C TYR A 192 6.39 -20.43 -1.65
N THR A 193 7.72 -20.42 -1.53
CA THR A 193 8.42 -20.79 -0.30
C THR A 193 9.04 -19.56 0.36
N PHE A 194 8.67 -19.28 1.60
CA PHE A 194 9.14 -18.14 2.39
C PHE A 194 10.09 -18.61 3.48
N ARG A 195 11.25 -17.96 3.58
CA ARG A 195 12.24 -18.18 4.63
C ARG A 195 11.98 -17.19 5.77
N LEU A 196 11.30 -17.64 6.82
CA LEU A 196 10.83 -16.77 7.90
C LEU A 196 12.00 -16.23 8.74
N LYS A 197 11.84 -15.05 9.33
CA LYS A 197 12.84 -14.37 10.16
C LYS A 197 12.33 -14.25 11.59
N GLY A 198 13.18 -14.53 12.57
CA GLY A 198 12.85 -14.32 14.00
C GLY A 198 11.85 -15.32 14.60
N VAL A 199 11.57 -16.44 13.94
CA VAL A 199 10.72 -17.53 14.47
C VAL A 199 11.56 -18.44 15.37
N ALA A 200 12.19 -17.85 16.39
CA ALA A 200 13.02 -18.60 17.34
C ALA A 200 12.24 -19.14 18.55
N ASP A 201 11.01 -18.64 18.77
CA ASP A 201 10.18 -19.00 19.92
C ASP A 201 9.25 -20.18 19.59
N LEU A 202 9.24 -21.18 20.49
CA LEU A 202 8.44 -22.41 20.39
C LEU A 202 6.94 -22.14 20.17
N SER A 203 6.41 -21.05 20.74
CA SER A 203 5.01 -20.65 20.58
C SER A 203 4.66 -20.26 19.15
N SER A 204 5.56 -19.56 18.46
CA SER A 204 5.35 -19.18 17.06
C SER A 204 5.42 -20.40 16.15
N GLU A 205 6.32 -21.34 16.43
CA GLU A 205 6.43 -22.59 15.68
C GLU A 205 5.18 -23.48 15.86
N GLU A 206 4.65 -23.61 17.08
CA GLU A 206 3.41 -24.34 17.36
C GLU A 206 2.20 -23.70 16.68
N LEU A 207 2.08 -22.37 16.69
CA LEU A 207 1.00 -21.65 16.00
C LEU A 207 1.04 -21.86 14.48
N ILE A 208 2.23 -21.88 13.87
CA ILE A 208 2.38 -22.13 12.43
C ILE A 208 2.04 -23.60 12.11
N LYS A 209 2.40 -24.56 12.98
CA LYS A 209 1.99 -25.97 12.80
C LYS A 209 0.48 -26.14 12.88
N ILE A 210 -0.18 -25.51 13.87
CA ILE A 210 -1.63 -25.49 13.98
C ILE A 210 -2.26 -24.83 12.73
N ALA A 211 -1.64 -23.77 12.20
CA ALA A 211 -2.09 -23.12 10.97
C ALA A 211 -2.05 -24.04 9.76
N ASN A 212 -0.97 -24.81 9.62
CA ASN A 212 -0.81 -25.82 8.59
C ASN A 212 -1.88 -26.92 8.72
N GLU A 213 -2.03 -27.50 9.92
CA GLU A 213 -3.00 -28.57 10.18
C GLU A 213 -4.46 -28.11 10.00
N SER A 214 -4.75 -26.84 10.28
CA SER A 214 -6.10 -26.27 10.17
C SER A 214 -6.39 -25.68 8.79
N GLY A 215 -5.43 -25.69 7.86
CA GLY A 215 -5.57 -25.12 6.52
C GLY A 215 -5.87 -23.62 6.52
N MET A 216 -5.25 -22.87 7.45
CA MET A 216 -5.51 -21.43 7.61
C MET A 216 -4.96 -20.64 6.43
N THR A 217 -5.61 -19.50 6.15
CA THR A 217 -5.21 -18.60 5.08
C THR A 217 -3.95 -17.84 5.44
N VAL A 218 -3.12 -17.63 4.42
CA VAL A 218 -1.90 -16.84 4.47
C VAL A 218 -2.02 -15.73 3.43
N SER A 219 -1.64 -14.51 3.81
CA SER A 219 -1.55 -13.38 2.90
C SER A 219 -0.18 -12.72 2.97
N VAL A 220 0.40 -12.40 1.82
CA VAL A 220 1.65 -11.63 1.73
C VAL A 220 1.30 -10.17 1.46
N GLY A 221 1.68 -9.31 2.39
CA GLY A 221 1.19 -7.93 2.46
C GLY A 221 -0.23 -7.82 3.04
N GLU A 222 -0.62 -6.58 3.30
CA GLU A 222 -1.95 -6.23 3.80
C GLU A 222 -2.89 -5.84 2.66
N ASN A 223 -4.16 -6.19 2.79
CA ASN A 223 -5.19 -5.86 1.80
C ASN A 223 -5.73 -4.45 2.07
N VAL A 224 -5.38 -3.51 1.20
CA VAL A 224 -5.84 -2.12 1.29
C VAL A 224 -6.71 -1.81 0.08
N ALA A 225 -8.01 -1.64 0.31
CA ALA A 225 -9.05 -1.54 -0.73
C ALA A 225 -9.00 -0.24 -1.59
N GLY A 226 -7.93 0.54 -1.54
CA GLY A 226 -7.72 1.76 -2.33
C GLY A 226 -6.77 1.55 -3.51
N ARG A 227 -6.96 2.32 -4.58
CA ARG A 227 -6.01 2.41 -5.70
C ARG A 227 -4.93 3.45 -5.37
N GLY A 228 -3.95 3.05 -4.60
CA GLY A 228 -2.81 3.88 -4.20
C GLY A 228 -1.63 3.77 -5.14
N ILE A 229 -0.50 4.33 -4.70
CA ILE A 229 0.79 4.27 -5.39
C ILE A 229 1.20 2.81 -5.71
N PRO A 230 1.08 1.83 -4.79
CA PRO A 230 1.46 0.44 -5.07
C PRO A 230 0.65 -0.18 -6.21
N TYR A 231 -0.65 0.10 -6.29
CA TYR A 231 -1.51 -0.40 -7.37
C TYR A 231 -1.06 0.09 -8.77
N TYR A 232 -0.67 1.35 -8.89
CA TYR A 232 -0.18 1.88 -10.18
C TYR A 232 1.21 1.34 -10.53
N PHE A 233 2.09 1.16 -9.55
CA PHE A 233 3.38 0.49 -9.78
C PHE A 233 3.20 -0.97 -10.19
N ALA A 234 2.26 -1.69 -9.59
CA ALA A 234 1.97 -3.07 -9.94
C ALA A 234 1.56 -3.21 -11.42
N GLN A 235 0.68 -2.33 -11.92
CA GLN A 235 0.29 -2.31 -13.33
C GLN A 235 1.44 -1.92 -14.28
N LEU A 236 2.29 -0.96 -13.88
CA LEU A 236 3.46 -0.59 -14.68
C LEU A 236 4.49 -1.72 -14.70
N ASN A 237 4.66 -2.45 -13.60
CA ASN A 237 5.51 -3.62 -13.53
C ASN A 237 4.97 -4.74 -14.42
N GLU A 238 3.66 -5.04 -14.35
CA GLU A 238 2.99 -6.00 -15.26
C GLU A 238 3.32 -5.68 -16.73
N PHE A 239 3.10 -4.42 -17.12
CA PHE A 239 3.38 -3.95 -18.48
C PHE A 239 4.84 -4.17 -18.87
N VAL A 240 5.76 -3.68 -18.05
CA VAL A 240 7.20 -3.75 -18.32
C VAL A 240 7.64 -5.20 -18.47
N ARG A 241 7.18 -6.10 -17.60
CA ARG A 241 7.66 -7.48 -17.58
C ARG A 241 7.12 -8.29 -18.76
N GLU A 242 5.80 -8.25 -18.99
CA GLU A 242 5.17 -8.96 -20.11
C GLU A 242 5.68 -8.42 -21.46
N PHE A 243 5.72 -7.10 -21.62
CA PHE A 243 6.20 -6.50 -22.87
C PHE A 243 7.67 -6.84 -23.13
N SER A 244 8.52 -6.83 -22.09
CA SER A 244 9.93 -7.18 -22.22
C SER A 244 10.11 -8.63 -22.64
N GLU A 245 9.43 -9.57 -21.98
CA GLU A 245 9.52 -11.00 -22.32
C GLU A 245 9.08 -11.24 -23.76
N ARG A 246 7.91 -10.71 -24.16
CA ARG A 246 7.40 -10.89 -25.52
C ARG A 246 8.31 -10.28 -26.58
N PHE A 247 8.84 -9.09 -26.31
CA PHE A 247 9.75 -8.41 -27.22
C PHE A 247 11.08 -9.17 -27.35
N ASN A 248 11.69 -9.55 -26.22
CA ASN A 248 12.96 -10.28 -26.19
C ASN A 248 12.82 -11.66 -26.83
N LYS A 249 11.71 -12.36 -26.61
CA LYS A 249 11.43 -13.64 -27.26
C LYS A 249 11.42 -13.55 -28.78
N ILE A 250 10.81 -12.49 -29.34
CA ILE A 250 10.85 -12.26 -30.79
C ILE A 250 12.27 -11.88 -31.23
N GLN A 251 12.92 -10.97 -30.50
CA GLN A 251 14.28 -10.53 -30.78
C GLN A 251 15.28 -11.71 -30.83
N ASN A 252 15.28 -12.57 -29.81
CA ASN A 252 16.18 -13.71 -29.70
C ASN A 252 15.85 -14.81 -30.72
N SER A 253 14.64 -14.81 -31.31
CA SER A 253 14.27 -15.73 -32.39
C SER A 253 14.78 -15.31 -33.77
N GLY A 254 15.30 -14.09 -33.90
CA GLY A 254 15.85 -13.54 -35.14
C GLY A 254 17.37 -13.66 -35.25
N PHE A 255 17.89 -13.33 -36.44
CA PHE A 255 19.32 -13.12 -36.66
C PHE A 255 19.68 -11.64 -36.81
N ASP A 256 20.84 -11.27 -36.29
CA ASP A 256 21.43 -9.94 -36.39
C ASP A 256 22.11 -9.70 -37.76
N LEU A 257 22.82 -8.57 -37.90
CA LEU A 257 23.52 -8.27 -39.15
C LEU A 257 24.67 -9.26 -39.45
N ASN A 258 25.26 -9.88 -38.42
CA ASN A 258 26.37 -10.82 -38.51
C ASN A 258 25.93 -12.29 -38.59
N ASP A 259 24.62 -12.54 -38.69
CA ASP A 259 24.02 -13.89 -38.70
C ASP A 259 24.20 -14.64 -37.36
N GLU A 260 24.33 -13.89 -36.26
CA GLU A 260 24.24 -14.39 -34.89
C GLU A 260 22.81 -14.24 -34.35
N PHE A 261 22.42 -15.09 -33.39
CA PHE A 261 21.12 -14.94 -32.72
C PHE A 261 21.03 -13.60 -32.00
N GLY A 262 19.83 -13.02 -32.02
CA GLY A 262 19.53 -11.84 -31.23
C GLY A 262 19.85 -12.03 -29.75
N ILE A 263 20.23 -10.92 -29.12
CA ILE A 263 20.31 -10.82 -27.66
C ILE A 263 19.14 -9.99 -27.14
N ASP A 264 18.90 -10.09 -25.82
CA ASP A 264 17.83 -9.36 -25.16
C ASP A 264 17.92 -7.86 -25.41
N PHE A 265 16.79 -7.27 -25.80
CA PHE A 265 16.71 -5.84 -26.02
C PHE A 265 16.42 -5.11 -24.70
N PHE A 266 15.42 -5.60 -23.96
CA PHE A 266 15.02 -5.06 -22.68
C PHE A 266 15.56 -5.88 -21.53
N THR A 267 16.16 -5.22 -20.56
CA THR A 267 16.76 -5.86 -19.38
C THR A 267 16.65 -4.95 -18.15
N ALA A 268 17.19 -5.40 -17.04
CA ALA A 268 17.40 -4.59 -15.85
C ALA A 268 18.83 -4.79 -15.31
N LYS A 269 19.30 -3.87 -14.46
CA LYS A 269 20.61 -4.03 -13.79
C LYS A 269 20.48 -4.85 -12.52
N THR A 270 21.36 -5.84 -12.35
CA THR A 270 21.52 -6.53 -11.07
C THR A 270 22.11 -5.58 -10.04
N LYS A 271 21.41 -5.37 -8.91
CA LYS A 271 21.90 -4.49 -7.81
C LYS A 271 23.26 -4.92 -7.26
N THR A 272 23.55 -6.22 -7.24
CA THR A 272 24.76 -6.80 -6.64
C THR A 272 25.98 -6.76 -7.56
N LYS A 273 25.80 -7.07 -8.85
CA LYS A 273 26.90 -7.23 -9.82
C LYS A 273 27.10 -6.00 -10.72
N GLY A 274 26.09 -5.11 -10.82
CA GLY A 274 26.14 -3.92 -11.69
C GLY A 274 26.11 -4.22 -13.19
N ILE A 275 25.95 -5.49 -13.56
CA ILE A 275 25.79 -5.99 -14.93
C ILE A 275 24.30 -6.12 -15.26
N ASP A 276 24.01 -6.22 -16.55
CA ASP A 276 22.67 -6.46 -17.05
C ASP A 276 22.27 -7.91 -16.81
N TYR A 277 20.97 -8.13 -16.57
CA TYR A 277 20.43 -9.49 -16.56
C TYR A 277 20.45 -10.06 -17.98
N GLU A 278 20.90 -11.31 -18.11
CA GLU A 278 20.80 -12.09 -19.35
C GLU A 278 19.57 -13.00 -19.25
N MET A 279 18.48 -12.60 -19.89
CA MET A 279 17.21 -13.30 -19.90
C MET A 279 17.25 -14.38 -20.98
N LYS A 280 17.94 -15.48 -20.72
CA LYS A 280 18.00 -16.61 -21.66
C LYS A 280 16.61 -17.21 -21.87
N GLU A 281 16.00 -16.91 -23.02
CA GLU A 281 14.70 -17.42 -23.45
C GLU A 281 14.75 -18.96 -23.55
N GLY A 282 14.24 -19.65 -22.52
CA GLY A 282 14.27 -21.10 -22.35
C GLY A 282 14.75 -21.58 -20.96
N GLU A 283 15.54 -20.77 -20.26
CA GLU A 283 15.98 -21.01 -18.87
C GLU A 283 15.37 -20.00 -17.88
N HIS A 284 15.01 -18.80 -18.37
CA HIS A 284 14.60 -17.67 -17.53
C HIS A 284 13.28 -17.00 -17.94
N SER A 285 12.41 -17.71 -18.69
CA SER A 285 11.01 -17.29 -18.92
C SER A 285 10.19 -17.44 -17.64
N PHE A 286 8.99 -16.86 -17.55
CA PHE A 286 8.18 -17.00 -16.33
C PHE A 286 7.97 -18.46 -15.91
N ASP A 287 7.66 -19.35 -16.84
CA ASP A 287 7.38 -20.77 -16.55
C ASP A 287 8.62 -21.64 -16.28
N THR A 288 9.83 -21.10 -16.49
CA THR A 288 11.10 -21.86 -16.38
C THR A 288 12.06 -21.29 -15.35
N ALA A 289 11.94 -19.99 -15.03
CA ALA A 289 12.81 -19.32 -14.09
C ALA A 289 12.50 -19.73 -12.64
N LEU A 290 13.53 -20.15 -11.92
CA LEU A 290 13.50 -20.09 -10.45
C LEU A 290 13.49 -18.63 -10.04
N MET A 291 12.46 -18.20 -9.30
CA MET A 291 12.37 -16.83 -8.78
C MET A 291 12.94 -16.80 -7.36
N ASP A 292 14.26 -16.89 -7.23
CA ASP A 292 14.98 -16.87 -5.93
C ASP A 292 16.10 -15.81 -5.93
N VAL A 293 16.56 -15.38 -4.75
CA VAL A 293 17.72 -14.48 -4.60
C VAL A 293 19.02 -15.01 -5.22
N THR A 294 19.10 -16.33 -5.44
CA THR A 294 20.23 -16.97 -6.12
C THR A 294 20.07 -17.02 -7.64
N ALA A 295 18.90 -16.70 -8.18
CA ALA A 295 18.63 -16.74 -9.60
C ALA A 295 19.49 -15.70 -10.34
N ASP A 296 20.16 -16.15 -11.41
CA ASP A 296 21.02 -15.28 -12.21
C ASP A 296 20.21 -14.25 -13.02
N ALA A 297 18.98 -14.58 -13.44
CA ALA A 297 18.07 -13.69 -14.15
C ALA A 297 16.60 -14.16 -14.09
N SER A 298 15.66 -13.21 -14.04
CA SER A 298 14.22 -13.44 -14.21
C SER A 298 13.51 -12.11 -14.50
N TYR A 299 12.51 -12.13 -15.38
CA TYR A 299 11.65 -10.97 -15.64
C TYR A 299 10.96 -10.43 -14.38
N TYR A 300 10.78 -11.27 -13.35
CA TYR A 300 10.27 -10.82 -12.06
C TYR A 300 11.06 -9.66 -11.44
N PHE A 301 12.39 -9.70 -11.54
CA PHE A 301 13.27 -8.68 -10.97
C PHE A 301 13.26 -7.38 -11.77
N MET A 302 12.60 -7.36 -12.94
CA MET A 302 12.35 -6.15 -13.69
C MET A 302 11.19 -5.39 -13.06
N THR A 303 11.41 -4.12 -12.82
CA THR A 303 10.47 -3.15 -12.28
C THR A 303 10.55 -1.89 -13.11
N THR A 304 9.53 -1.04 -13.06
CA THR A 304 9.56 0.25 -13.77
C THR A 304 10.76 1.13 -13.37
N ALA A 305 11.31 0.94 -12.18
CA ALA A 305 12.45 1.71 -11.67
C ALA A 305 13.82 1.28 -12.23
N ASN A 306 13.99 0.01 -12.61
CA ASN A 306 15.28 -0.53 -13.09
C ASN A 306 15.26 -0.99 -14.56
N TYR A 307 14.12 -0.86 -15.23
CA TYR A 307 13.93 -1.15 -16.65
C TYR A 307 14.87 -0.33 -17.54
N LYS A 308 15.51 -0.99 -18.50
CA LYS A 308 16.44 -0.37 -19.46
C LYS A 308 16.60 -1.19 -20.74
N VAL A 309 17.22 -0.58 -21.75
CA VAL A 309 17.74 -1.29 -22.92
C VAL A 309 19.12 -1.86 -22.60
N ALA A 310 19.44 -3.06 -23.08
CA ALA A 310 20.71 -3.73 -22.83
C ALA A 310 21.92 -2.88 -23.23
N ASP A 311 22.96 -2.85 -22.40
CA ASP A 311 24.17 -2.04 -22.63
C ASP A 311 24.90 -2.49 -23.91
N GLU A 312 24.81 -3.77 -24.29
CA GLU A 312 25.37 -4.28 -25.54
C GLU A 312 24.64 -3.75 -26.78
N MET A 313 23.30 -3.67 -26.74
CA MET A 313 22.47 -3.10 -27.82
C MET A 313 22.75 -1.62 -28.04
N ILE A 314 22.99 -0.87 -26.95
CA ILE A 314 23.32 0.55 -27.03
C ILE A 314 24.70 0.75 -27.66
N LYS A 315 25.67 -0.11 -27.35
CA LYS A 315 27.03 -0.03 -27.90
C LYS A 315 27.10 -0.44 -29.36
N ASP A 316 26.35 -1.49 -29.73
CA ASP A 316 26.36 -2.04 -31.07
C ASP A 316 24.93 -2.28 -31.59
N PRO A 317 24.38 -1.31 -32.35
CA PRO A 317 23.07 -1.43 -32.98
C PRO A 317 23.00 -2.55 -34.03
N SER A 318 24.14 -3.08 -34.51
CA SER A 318 24.16 -4.16 -35.51
C SER A 318 23.65 -5.49 -34.95
N LYS A 319 23.62 -5.63 -33.62
CA LYS A 319 23.05 -6.77 -32.90
C LYS A 319 21.53 -6.83 -32.94
N LEU A 320 20.85 -5.80 -33.45
CA LEU A 320 19.40 -5.84 -33.60
C LEU A 320 19.01 -6.96 -34.59
N ALA A 321 18.29 -7.96 -34.09
CA ALA A 321 17.89 -9.13 -34.85
C ALA A 321 16.74 -8.83 -35.82
N ALA A 322 17.08 -8.26 -36.96
CA ALA A 322 16.10 -7.93 -38.00
C ALA A 322 15.77 -9.11 -38.92
N LYS A 323 16.71 -10.05 -39.08
CA LYS A 323 16.62 -11.11 -40.07
C LYS A 323 15.75 -12.27 -39.58
N ALA A 324 14.95 -12.80 -40.49
CA ALA A 324 14.23 -14.05 -40.28
C ALA A 324 15.21 -15.24 -40.19
N VAL A 325 14.80 -16.26 -39.44
CA VAL A 325 15.56 -17.50 -39.28
C VAL A 325 14.75 -18.65 -39.87
N ILE A 326 15.38 -19.49 -40.69
CA ILE A 326 14.76 -20.72 -41.21
C ILE A 326 15.37 -21.93 -40.50
N GLU A 327 14.51 -22.74 -39.88
CA GLU A 327 14.88 -24.06 -39.36
C GLU A 327 15.24 -24.98 -40.52
N VAL A 328 16.45 -25.55 -40.49
CA VAL A 328 16.88 -26.50 -41.52
C VAL A 328 16.22 -27.85 -41.25
N THR A 329 15.44 -28.33 -42.20
CA THR A 329 14.82 -29.66 -42.13
C THR A 329 15.49 -30.65 -43.09
N ASP A 330 15.54 -31.91 -42.71
CA ASP A 330 15.93 -33.02 -43.59
C ASP A 330 14.89 -33.26 -44.69
N ALA A 331 15.18 -34.15 -45.64
CA ALA A 331 14.27 -34.50 -46.73
C ALA A 331 12.95 -35.17 -46.27
N SER A 332 12.84 -35.55 -44.99
CA SER A 332 11.65 -36.13 -44.36
C SER A 332 10.88 -35.12 -43.51
N GLY A 333 11.34 -33.86 -43.43
CA GLY A 333 10.72 -32.78 -42.67
C GLY A 333 11.12 -32.73 -41.18
N ASN A 334 12.11 -33.49 -40.74
CA ASN A 334 12.61 -33.41 -39.36
C ASN A 334 13.70 -32.33 -39.22
N PRO A 335 13.81 -31.64 -38.07
CA PRO A 335 14.91 -30.71 -37.82
C PRO A 335 16.27 -31.37 -37.95
N VAL A 336 17.17 -30.73 -38.69
CA VAL A 336 18.60 -31.06 -38.69
C VAL A 336 19.19 -30.54 -37.38
N LEU A 337 19.80 -31.42 -36.61
CA LEU A 337 20.43 -31.07 -35.35
C LEU A 337 21.94 -30.85 -35.55
N ASP A 338 22.51 -29.91 -34.81
CA ASP A 338 23.95 -29.67 -34.73
C ASP A 338 24.65 -30.76 -33.88
N ALA A 339 25.97 -30.65 -33.75
CA ALA A 339 26.78 -31.60 -32.98
C ALA A 339 26.42 -31.67 -31.48
N ASN A 340 25.70 -30.67 -30.97
CA ASN A 340 25.25 -30.56 -29.57
C ASN A 340 23.77 -30.98 -29.41
N GLY A 341 23.10 -31.40 -30.48
CA GLY A 341 21.69 -31.80 -30.46
C GLY A 341 20.70 -30.65 -30.56
N ASN A 342 21.15 -29.42 -30.84
CA ASN A 342 20.28 -28.26 -31.03
C ASN A 342 19.84 -28.14 -32.50
N LYS A 343 18.68 -27.55 -32.75
CA LYS A 343 18.19 -27.31 -34.11
C LYS A 343 19.15 -26.40 -34.89
N THR A 344 19.42 -26.75 -36.14
CA THR A 344 20.25 -25.95 -37.05
C THR A 344 19.39 -24.93 -37.78
N TYR A 345 19.89 -23.70 -37.86
CA TYR A 345 19.20 -22.59 -38.45
C TYR A 345 20.07 -21.90 -39.50
N VAL A 346 19.46 -21.36 -40.55
CA VAL A 346 20.16 -20.63 -41.62
C VAL A 346 19.53 -19.27 -41.86
N SER A 347 20.40 -18.30 -42.14
CA SER A 347 20.03 -16.93 -42.52
C SER A 347 19.53 -16.92 -43.95
N VAL A 348 18.42 -16.22 -44.19
CA VAL A 348 17.74 -16.22 -45.50
C VAL A 348 18.25 -15.10 -46.43
N GLY A 349 19.39 -14.48 -46.12
CA GLY A 349 19.91 -13.31 -46.82
C GLY A 349 19.40 -11.99 -46.24
N GLY A 350 20.09 -10.89 -46.56
CA GLY A 350 19.94 -9.59 -45.88
C GLY A 350 18.62 -8.84 -46.09
N ASP A 351 17.74 -9.33 -46.96
CA ASP A 351 16.49 -8.64 -47.34
C ASP A 351 15.25 -9.14 -46.56
N ASN A 352 15.40 -10.16 -45.71
CA ASN A 352 14.27 -10.76 -44.99
C ASN A 352 14.04 -10.12 -43.63
N TRP A 353 13.13 -9.13 -43.59
CA TRP A 353 12.78 -8.32 -42.42
C TRP A 353 11.66 -8.91 -41.55
N GLU A 354 11.30 -10.19 -41.70
CA GLU A 354 10.13 -10.78 -41.01
C GLU A 354 10.18 -10.66 -39.49
N ASN A 355 11.38 -10.65 -38.87
CA ASN A 355 11.46 -10.48 -37.42
C ASN A 355 11.04 -9.06 -36.99
N ILE A 356 11.41 -8.06 -37.79
CA ILE A 356 10.92 -6.68 -37.59
C ILE A 356 9.41 -6.60 -37.81
N GLN A 357 8.86 -7.39 -38.73
CA GLN A 357 7.41 -7.48 -38.91
C GLN A 357 6.72 -7.98 -37.64
N LYS A 358 7.22 -9.08 -37.06
CA LYS A 358 6.70 -9.63 -35.79
C LYS A 358 6.81 -8.63 -34.63
N LEU A 359 7.93 -7.91 -34.54
CA LEU A 359 8.11 -6.84 -33.54
C LEU A 359 7.12 -5.68 -33.75
N SER A 360 6.82 -5.33 -35.00
CA SER A 360 5.82 -4.29 -35.30
C SER A 360 4.41 -4.74 -34.96
N GLU A 361 4.07 -5.99 -35.24
CA GLU A 361 2.76 -6.59 -34.94
C GLU A 361 2.50 -6.70 -33.43
N LEU A 362 3.57 -6.80 -32.63
CA LEU A 362 3.49 -6.86 -31.17
C LEU A 362 2.73 -5.70 -30.54
N LYS A 363 2.86 -4.49 -31.11
CA LYS A 363 2.16 -3.29 -30.63
C LYS A 363 0.64 -3.46 -30.66
N ASP A 364 0.14 -4.20 -31.63
CA ASP A 364 -1.29 -4.37 -31.90
C ASP A 364 -1.82 -5.74 -31.41
N ASP A 365 -0.99 -6.53 -30.72
CA ASP A 365 -1.37 -7.84 -30.18
C ASP A 365 -2.32 -7.72 -28.99
N SER A 366 -3.61 -7.92 -29.26
CA SER A 366 -4.66 -7.87 -28.23
C SER A 366 -4.62 -9.00 -27.20
N THR A 367 -3.79 -10.02 -27.41
CA THR A 367 -3.70 -11.19 -26.52
C THR A 367 -2.62 -11.06 -25.45
N MET A 368 -1.78 -10.02 -25.53
CA MET A 368 -0.68 -9.82 -24.60
C MET A 368 -1.15 -9.50 -23.17
N PHE A 369 -2.15 -8.64 -23.03
CA PHE A 369 -2.69 -8.27 -21.73
C PHE A 369 -4.17 -8.62 -21.64
N LEU A 370 -4.67 -8.84 -20.42
CA LEU A 370 -6.10 -9.00 -20.17
C LEU A 370 -6.92 -7.81 -20.69
N HIS A 371 -6.33 -6.60 -20.66
CA HIS A 371 -6.95 -5.35 -21.09
C HIS A 371 -6.68 -4.99 -22.56
N GLY A 372 -6.16 -5.93 -23.36
CA GLY A 372 -5.99 -5.79 -24.80
C GLY A 372 -4.54 -5.50 -25.21
N ALA A 373 -4.38 -4.76 -26.32
CA ALA A 373 -3.07 -4.47 -26.88
C ALA A 373 -2.25 -3.53 -25.97
N PRO A 374 -0.90 -3.54 -26.06
CA PRO A 374 -0.02 -2.66 -25.29
C PRO A 374 -0.43 -1.18 -25.28
N ASP A 375 -0.86 -0.63 -26.43
CA ASP A 375 -1.33 0.76 -26.55
C ASP A 375 -2.60 1.00 -25.73
N THR A 376 -3.58 0.09 -25.84
CA THR A 376 -4.83 0.14 -25.07
C THR A 376 -4.55 0.01 -23.57
N PHE A 377 -3.60 -0.84 -23.15
CA PHE A 377 -3.22 -0.99 -21.76
C PHE A 377 -2.76 0.34 -21.16
N ILE A 378 -1.79 1.00 -21.79
CA ILE A 378 -1.26 2.30 -21.32
C ILE A 378 -2.35 3.38 -21.32
N GLN A 379 -3.19 3.43 -22.37
CA GLN A 379 -4.31 4.37 -22.44
C GLN A 379 -5.32 4.12 -21.30
N SER A 380 -5.61 2.86 -20.99
CA SER A 380 -6.54 2.50 -19.92
C SER A 380 -5.98 2.86 -18.53
N LEU A 381 -4.68 2.61 -18.30
CA LEU A 381 -3.97 3.01 -17.09
C LEU A 381 -4.00 4.53 -16.90
N ALA A 382 -3.61 5.30 -17.92
CA ALA A 382 -3.61 6.76 -17.88
C ALA A 382 -5.02 7.33 -17.68
N SER A 383 -6.02 6.75 -18.35
CA SER A 383 -7.42 7.16 -18.21
C SER A 383 -7.95 6.87 -16.82
N SER A 384 -7.66 5.68 -16.26
CA SER A 384 -8.10 5.30 -14.92
C SER A 384 -7.52 6.25 -13.87
N MET A 385 -6.22 6.56 -13.94
CA MET A 385 -5.55 7.52 -13.06
C MET A 385 -6.16 8.93 -13.21
N GLY A 386 -6.46 9.36 -14.44
CA GLY A 386 -7.12 10.64 -14.68
C GLY A 386 -8.53 10.73 -14.07
N VAL A 387 -9.33 9.66 -14.20
CA VAL A 387 -10.66 9.56 -13.58
C VAL A 387 -10.56 9.59 -12.05
N GLU A 388 -9.63 8.84 -11.46
CA GLU A 388 -9.45 8.83 -9.99
C GLU A 388 -8.98 10.18 -9.47
N CYS A 389 -8.05 10.85 -10.17
CA CYS A 389 -7.59 12.19 -9.81
C CYS A 389 -8.75 13.21 -9.87
N SER A 390 -9.53 13.21 -10.94
CA SER A 390 -10.70 14.09 -11.07
C SER A 390 -11.75 13.80 -9.99
N ARG A 391 -11.98 12.53 -9.67
CA ARG A 391 -12.89 12.12 -8.59
C ARG A 391 -12.42 12.62 -7.23
N ALA A 392 -11.12 12.48 -6.93
CA ALA A 392 -10.53 12.95 -5.68
C ALA A 392 -10.59 14.48 -5.55
N GLU A 393 -10.31 15.22 -6.64
CA GLU A 393 -10.41 16.68 -6.67
C GLU A 393 -11.84 17.17 -6.43
N HIS A 394 -12.82 16.58 -7.14
CA HIS A 394 -14.23 16.90 -6.95
C HIS A 394 -14.71 16.57 -5.54
N LEU A 395 -14.32 15.41 -4.99
CA LEU A 395 -14.68 15.03 -3.62
C LEU A 395 -14.08 16.00 -2.60
N SER A 396 -12.80 16.36 -2.75
CA SER A 396 -12.13 17.33 -1.89
C SER A 396 -12.84 18.69 -1.91
N GLN A 397 -13.20 19.18 -3.10
CA GLN A 397 -13.92 20.44 -3.24
C GLN A 397 -15.32 20.38 -2.61
N SER A 398 -16.06 19.27 -2.80
CA SER A 398 -17.36 19.06 -2.17
C SER A 398 -17.27 19.05 -0.65
N GLN A 399 -16.29 18.33 -0.07
CA GLN A 399 -16.09 18.29 1.38
C GLN A 399 -15.70 19.65 1.94
N TYR A 400 -14.82 20.38 1.25
CA TYR A 400 -14.47 21.76 1.62
C TYR A 400 -15.70 22.68 1.64
N ASN A 401 -16.57 22.58 0.63
CA ASN A 401 -17.80 23.38 0.58
C ASN A 401 -18.78 23.04 1.71
N LEU A 402 -18.86 21.75 2.09
CA LEU A 402 -19.66 21.32 3.25
C LEU A 402 -19.10 21.87 4.55
N LEU A 403 -17.79 21.77 4.77
CA LEU A 403 -17.11 22.34 5.94
C LEU A 403 -17.36 23.84 6.05
N LEU A 404 -17.20 24.59 4.94
CA LEU A 404 -17.47 26.02 4.91
C LEU A 404 -18.94 26.33 5.24
N SER A 405 -19.88 25.51 4.77
CA SER A 405 -21.31 25.69 5.05
C SER A 405 -21.63 25.40 6.52
N ILE A 406 -21.04 24.37 7.09
CA ILE A 406 -21.16 24.03 8.52
C ILE A 406 -20.57 25.13 9.38
N ASP A 407 -19.38 25.63 9.04
CA ASP A 407 -18.72 26.71 9.80
C ASP A 407 -19.54 28.00 9.74
N LYS A 408 -20.10 28.35 8.59
CA LYS A 408 -21.05 29.48 8.47
C LYS A 408 -22.31 29.29 9.32
N ASN A 409 -22.89 28.08 9.34
CA ASN A 409 -24.03 27.80 10.20
C ASN A 409 -23.66 27.88 11.69
N ARG A 410 -22.46 27.42 12.06
CA ARG A 410 -21.94 27.52 13.43
C ARG A 410 -21.74 28.97 13.84
N GLN A 411 -21.14 29.80 12.99
CA GLN A 411 -21.00 31.24 13.20
C GLN A 411 -22.37 31.96 13.23
N SER A 412 -23.35 31.51 12.44
CA SER A 412 -24.68 32.12 12.43
C SER A 412 -25.49 31.84 13.71
N VAL A 413 -25.24 30.71 14.40
CA VAL A 413 -25.99 30.31 15.60
C VAL A 413 -25.23 30.67 16.88
N SER A 414 -23.91 30.58 16.86
CA SER A 414 -23.05 30.71 18.04
C SER A 414 -21.87 31.65 17.82
N GLY A 415 -21.85 32.38 16.71
CA GLY A 415 -20.91 33.48 16.52
C GLY A 415 -21.32 34.68 17.35
N VAL A 416 -20.32 35.46 17.73
CA VAL A 416 -20.49 36.72 18.45
C VAL A 416 -20.36 37.83 17.42
N ASP A 417 -21.39 38.68 17.30
CA ASP A 417 -21.29 39.91 16.53
C ASP A 417 -20.71 41.00 17.44
N GLU A 418 -19.50 41.47 17.13
CA GLU A 418 -18.82 42.50 17.93
C GLU A 418 -19.61 43.80 17.98
N ASP A 419 -20.38 44.12 16.92
CA ASP A 419 -21.20 45.32 16.87
C ASP A 419 -22.43 45.19 17.81
N GLU A 420 -23.06 44.01 17.87
CA GLU A 420 -24.18 43.73 18.78
C GLU A 420 -23.72 43.68 20.25
N GLU A 421 -22.60 43.02 20.55
CA GLU A 421 -22.00 43.02 21.90
C GLU A 421 -21.57 44.43 22.33
N ALA A 422 -21.06 45.25 21.40
CA ALA A 422 -20.72 46.64 21.70
C ALA A 422 -21.97 47.50 21.96
N GLU A 423 -23.04 47.31 21.19
CA GLU A 423 -24.33 47.96 21.43
C GLU A 423 -24.89 47.58 22.81
N ASP A 424 -24.93 46.28 23.12
CA ASP A 424 -25.39 45.77 24.41
C ASP A 424 -24.52 46.29 25.56
N LEU A 425 -23.21 46.36 25.39
CA LEU A 425 -22.29 46.94 26.37
C LEU A 425 -22.59 48.44 26.59
N MET A 426 -22.87 49.20 25.54
CA MET A 426 -23.28 50.60 25.65
C MET A 426 -24.62 50.73 26.38
N VAL A 427 -25.59 49.84 26.10
CA VAL A 427 -26.88 49.79 26.80
C VAL A 427 -26.68 49.46 28.28
N PHE A 428 -25.88 48.45 28.62
CA PHE A 428 -25.55 48.11 30.00
C PHE A 428 -24.84 49.26 30.73
N GLN A 429 -23.90 49.94 30.06
CA GLN A 429 -23.22 51.10 30.62
C GLN A 429 -24.22 52.25 30.89
N GLN A 430 -25.17 52.48 29.97
CA GLN A 430 -26.22 53.48 30.14
C GLN A 430 -27.20 53.11 31.27
N MET A 431 -27.58 51.84 31.37
CA MET A 431 -28.41 51.32 32.47
C MET A 431 -27.69 51.49 33.82
N LEU A 432 -26.41 51.17 33.89
CA LEU A 432 -25.59 51.34 35.10
C LEU A 432 -25.50 52.83 35.49
N MET A 433 -25.27 53.73 34.52
CA MET A 433 -25.30 55.18 34.77
C MET A 433 -26.65 55.67 35.28
N ASN A 434 -27.76 55.13 34.74
CA ASN A 434 -29.11 55.44 35.23
C ASN A 434 -29.35 54.91 36.65
N GLN A 435 -28.87 53.70 36.96
CA GLN A 435 -28.93 53.15 38.32
C GLN A 435 -28.14 54.01 39.31
N TYR A 436 -26.93 54.45 38.96
CA TYR A 436 -26.17 55.39 39.79
C TYR A 436 -26.90 56.71 40.01
N LYS A 437 -27.60 57.24 38.99
CA LYS A 437 -28.47 58.42 39.17
C LYS A 437 -29.62 58.16 40.12
N VAL A 438 -30.31 57.02 40.00
CA VAL A 438 -31.39 56.64 40.94
C VAL A 438 -30.85 56.52 42.36
N LEU A 439 -29.69 55.92 42.55
CA LEU A 439 -29.03 55.79 43.85
C LEU A 439 -28.64 57.15 44.42
N SER A 440 -28.14 58.06 43.58
CA SER A 440 -27.87 59.44 43.95
C SER A 440 -29.15 60.19 44.36
N VAL A 441 -30.25 60.01 43.64
CA VAL A 441 -31.55 60.62 43.97
C VAL A 441 -32.08 60.03 45.27
N MET A 442 -31.98 58.72 45.47
CA MET A 442 -32.34 58.08 46.75
C MET A 442 -31.48 58.60 47.90
N ASN A 443 -30.17 58.76 47.71
CA ASN A 443 -29.28 59.38 48.70
C ASN A 443 -29.71 60.82 49.01
N GLN A 444 -30.08 61.62 48.00
CA GLN A 444 -30.60 62.98 48.23
C GLN A 444 -31.94 62.98 48.96
N VAL A 445 -32.84 62.05 48.66
CA VAL A 445 -34.12 61.89 49.37
C VAL A 445 -33.88 61.49 50.83
N LEU A 446 -32.98 60.51 51.07
CA LEU A 446 -32.58 60.09 52.40
C LEU A 446 -31.94 61.24 53.17
N ASP A 447 -31.03 61.99 52.55
CA ASP A 447 -30.39 63.15 53.17
C ASP A 447 -31.42 64.24 53.50
N LYS A 448 -32.39 64.50 52.63
CA LYS A 448 -33.49 65.45 52.92
C LYS A 448 -34.42 64.95 54.03
N LEU A 449 -34.69 63.65 54.12
CA LEU A 449 -35.53 63.05 55.18
C LEU A 449 -34.81 62.94 56.53
N ILE A 450 -33.49 62.82 56.53
CA ILE A 450 -32.70 62.68 57.76
C ILE A 450 -32.23 64.05 58.26
N ASN A 451 -31.66 64.88 57.38
CA ASN A 451 -31.05 66.15 57.74
C ASN A 451 -31.93 67.38 57.40
N GLY A 452 -32.90 67.26 56.49
CA GLY A 452 -33.77 68.36 56.06
C GLY A 452 -35.12 68.46 56.78
N THR A 453 -35.58 67.38 57.43
CA THR A 453 -36.80 67.35 58.24
C THR A 453 -36.54 67.24 59.75
N ALA A 454 -35.28 67.31 60.19
CA ALA A 454 -34.92 67.52 61.58
C ALA A 454 -35.06 69.02 61.93
N VAL A 455 -36.31 69.47 62.11
CA VAL A 455 -36.68 70.67 62.86
C VAL A 455 -37.82 70.31 63.80
#